data_AF-A0A2D2D4N2-F1
#
_entry.id   AF-A0A2D2D4N2-F1
#
_cell.length_a   1.000
_cell.length_b   1.000
_cell.length_c   1.000
_cell.angle_alpha   90.00
_cell.angle_beta   90.00
_cell.angle_gamma   90.00
#
_symmetry.space_group_name_H-M   'P 1'
#
loop_
_entity.id
_entity.type
_entity.pdbx_description
1 polymer ?
#
loop_
_entity_poly.entity_id
_entity_poly.type
_entity_poly.pdbx_seq_one_letter_code
_entity_poly.pdbx_strand_id
1 'polypeptide(L)' 'MAKQHLIALLQSKLDEARKDLRIAAVNFDVPDDKLLELRETARHFYLELKEQDRLVARKGFFDSFKFW' A
#
# COMPACT_ATOMS: atom_id res chain seq x y z
N MET A 1 -3.09 17.67 -6.42
CA MET A 1 -3.83 17.70 -5.15
C MET A 1 -4.59 16.40 -4.87
N ALA A 2 -5.69 16.05 -5.57
CA ALA A 2 -6.50 14.86 -5.23
C ALA A 2 -5.73 13.50 -5.25
N LYS A 3 -4.82 13.28 -6.21
CA LYS A 3 -4.02 12.04 -6.27
C LYS A 3 -3.00 11.90 -5.14
N GLN A 4 -2.39 12.99 -4.69
CA GLN A 4 -1.44 12.97 -3.57
C GLN A 4 -2.17 12.63 -2.26
N HIS A 5 -3.39 13.14 -2.09
CA HIS A 5 -4.25 12.78 -0.96
C HIS A 5 -4.65 11.30 -1.01
N LEU A 6 -4.92 10.74 -2.19
CA LEU A 6 -5.21 9.31 -2.35
C LEU A 6 -3.99 8.44 -2.00
N ILE A 7 -2.80 8.80 -2.47
CA ILE A 7 -1.56 8.07 -2.15
C ILE A 7 -1.29 8.12 -0.64
N ALA A 8 -1.41 9.30 -0.02
CA ALA A 8 -1.22 9.44 1.43
C ALA A 8 -2.23 8.61 2.24
N LEU A 9 -3.50 8.54 1.79
CA LEU A 9 -4.52 7.69 2.39
C LEU A 9 -4.20 6.20 2.24
N LEU A 10 -3.71 5.77 1.08
CA LEU A 10 -3.30 4.38 0.86
C LEU A 10 -2.07 4.01 1.69
N GLN A 11 -1.13 4.94 1.88
CA GLN A 11 0.01 4.77 2.78
C GLN A 11 -0.44 4.59 4.22
N SER A 12 -1.34 5.46 4.72
CA SER A 12 -1.85 5.36 6.08
C SER A 12 -2.59 4.03 6.33
N LYS A 13 -3.41 3.59 5.37
CA LYS A 13 -4.10 2.29 5.44
C LYS A 13 -3.14 1.10 5.45
N LEU A 14 -2.08 1.18 4.66
CA LEU A 14 -1.05 0.13 4.63
C LEU A 14 -0.25 0.09 5.94
N ASP A 15 0.06 1.25 6.53
CA ASP A 15 0.75 1.30 7.81
C ASP A 15 -0.12 0.78 8.96
N GLU A 16 -1.41 1.09 8.95
CA GLU A 16 -2.39 0.53 9.87
C GLU A 16 -2.49 -0.99 9.73
N ALA A 17 -2.68 -1.51 8.51
CA ALA A 17 -2.74 -2.95 8.25
C ALA A 17 -1.45 -3.67 8.68
N ARG A 18 -0.28 -3.05 8.51
CA ARG A 18 1.01 -3.59 8.98
C ARG A 18 1.10 -3.62 10.50
N LYS A 19 0.59 -2.58 11.17
CA LYS A 19 0.56 -2.52 12.63
C LYS A 19 -0.33 -3.63 13.19
N ASP A 20 -1.54 -3.79 12.63
CA ASP A 20 -2.48 -4.82 13.05
C ASP A 20 -1.91 -6.23 12.83
N LEU A 21 -1.28 -6.47 11.68
CA LEU A 21 -0.60 -7.72 11.39
C LEU A 21 0.54 -7.99 12.38
N ARG A 22 1.35 -6.98 12.72
CA ARG A 22 2.43 -7.14 13.72
C ARG A 22 1.89 -7.50 15.10
N ILE A 23 0.82 -6.83 15.54
CA ILE A 23 0.17 -7.11 16.83
C ILE A 23 -0.41 -8.52 16.82
N ALA A 24 -1.11 -8.88 15.74
CA ALA A 24 -1.71 -10.20 15.60
C ALA A 24 -0.66 -11.32 15.53
N ALA A 25 0.47 -11.11 14.82
CA ALA A 25 1.52 -12.10 14.67
C ALA A 25 2.26 -12.43 15.97
N VAL A 26 2.24 -11.54 16.97
CA VAL A 26 2.81 -11.80 18.30
C VAL A 26 1.75 -12.25 19.31
N ASN A 27 0.47 -12.24 18.93
CA ASN A 27 -0.63 -12.68 19.76
C ASN A 27 -1.09 -14.09 19.33
N PHE A 28 -0.73 -15.09 20.13
CA PHE A 28 -1.07 -16.50 19.88
C PHE A 28 -2.56 -16.83 20.05
N ASP A 29 -3.36 -15.91 20.60
CA ASP A 29 -4.83 -16.05 20.66
C ASP A 29 -5.51 -15.72 19.32
N VAL A 30 -4.76 -15.17 18.35
CA VAL A 30 -5.29 -14.86 17.02
C VAL A 30 -5.23 -16.12 16.14
N PRO A 31 -6.37 -16.58 15.58
CA PRO A 31 -6.37 -17.72 14.68
C PRO A 31 -5.54 -17.47 13.42
N ASP A 32 -4.91 -18.53 12.91
CA ASP A 32 -4.09 -18.47 11.69
C ASP A 32 -4.86 -17.91 10.48
N ASP A 33 -6.14 -18.26 10.34
CA ASP A 33 -6.99 -17.73 9.27
C ASP A 33 -7.10 -16.19 9.33
N LYS A 34 -7.17 -15.64 10.53
CA LYS A 34 -7.21 -14.19 10.74
C LYS A 34 -5.87 -13.54 10.37
N LEU A 35 -4.75 -14.21 10.64
CA LEU A 35 -3.43 -13.75 10.21
C LEU A 35 -3.29 -13.74 8.68
N LEU A 36 -3.87 -14.74 8.00
CA LEU A 36 -3.91 -14.80 6.54
C LEU A 36 -4.76 -13.67 5.95
N GLU A 37 -5.92 -13.39 6.51
CA GLU A 37 -6.77 -12.24 6.09
C GLU A 37 -6.02 -10.91 6.23
N LEU A 38 -5.36 -10.68 7.37
CA LEU A 38 -4.58 -9.45 7.61
C LEU A 38 -3.41 -9.33 6.63
N ARG A 39 -2.76 -10.45 6.29
CA ARG A 39 -1.70 -10.51 5.27
C ARG A 39 -2.21 -10.14 3.89
N GLU A 40 -3.33 -10.73 3.46
CA GLU A 40 -3.92 -10.40 2.16
C GLU A 40 -4.38 -8.94 2.10
N THR A 41 -4.93 -8.42 3.20
CA THR A 41 -5.33 -7.01 3.30
C THR A 41 -4.13 -6.07 3.15
N ALA A 42 -3.04 -6.32 3.87
CA ALA A 42 -1.81 -5.53 3.76
C ALA A 42 -1.18 -5.64 2.35
N ARG A 43 -1.25 -6.83 1.74
CA ARG A 43 -0.77 -7.08 0.38
C ARG A 43 -1.56 -6.29 -0.65
N HIS A 44 -2.88 -6.25 -0.53
CA HIS A 44 -3.76 -5.51 -1.43
C HIS A 44 -3.39 -4.02 -1.45
N PHE A 45 -3.31 -3.37 -0.28
CA PHE A 45 -2.92 -1.95 -0.21
C PHE A 45 -1.52 -1.68 -0.76
N TYR A 46 -0.59 -2.62 -0.57
CA TYR A 46 0.76 -2.49 -1.12
C TYR A 46 0.77 -2.54 -2.64
N LEU A 47 0.01 -3.46 -3.24
CA LEU A 47 -0.10 -3.57 -4.69
C LEU A 47 -0.77 -2.34 -5.30
N GLU A 48 -1.84 -1.87 -4.67
CA GLU A 48 -2.55 -0.66 -5.10
C GLU A 48 -1.65 0.58 -5.05
N LEU A 49 -0.87 0.73 -3.97
CA LEU A 49 0.13 1.80 -3.86
C LEU A 49 1.19 1.68 -4.97
N LYS A 50 1.71 0.47 -5.20
CA LYS A 50 2.74 0.21 -6.21
C LYS A 50 2.24 0.51 -7.63
N GLU A 51 0.98 0.25 -7.94
CA GLU A 51 0.37 0.63 -9.21
C GLU A 51 0.27 2.15 -9.37
N GLN A 52 -0.17 2.85 -8.32
CA GLN A 52 -0.23 4.31 -8.33
C GLN A 52 1.17 4.92 -8.55
N ASP A 53 2.19 4.42 -7.85
CA ASP A 53 3.58 4.86 -8.01
C ASP A 53 4.08 4.61 -9.45
N ARG A 54 3.78 3.44 -10.02
CA ARG A 54 4.17 3.11 -11.41
C ARG A 54 3.51 4.05 -12.42
N LEU A 55 2.25 4.41 -12.21
CA LEU A 55 1.54 5.35 -13.08
C LEU A 55 2.12 6.77 -12.99
N VAL A 56 2.49 7.21 -11.78
CA VAL A 56 3.14 8.52 -11.58
C VAL A 56 4.53 8.54 -12.24
N ALA A 57 5.33 7.49 -12.02
CA ALA A 57 6.67 7.36 -12.60
C ALA A 57 6.64 7.36 -14.14
N ARG A 58 5.70 6.62 -14.75
CA ARG A 58 5.53 6.62 -16.21
C ARG A 58 5.20 8.01 -16.74
N LYS A 59 4.28 8.75 -16.12
CA LYS A 59 3.96 10.11 -16.58
C LYS A 59 5.15 11.07 -16.48
N GLY A 60 5.88 11.06 -15.36
CA GLY A 60 7.08 11.88 -15.19
C GLY A 60 8.17 11.57 -16.23
N PHE A 61 8.35 10.30 -16.58
CA PHE A 61 9.29 9.88 -17.61
C PHE A 61 8.91 10.42 -19.00
N PHE A 62 7.63 10.37 -19.39
CA PHE A 62 7.18 10.92 -20.68
C PHE A 62 7.29 12.45 -20.76
N ASP A 63 7.05 13.17 -19.67
CA ASP A 63 7.23 14.63 -19.65
C ASP A 63 8.71 15.03 -19.76
N SER A 64 9.62 14.23 -19.18
CA SER A 64 11.07 14.46 -19.26
C SER A 64 11.62 14.28 -20.68
N PHE A 65 11.06 13.34 -21.45
CA PHE A 65 11.46 13.08 -22.84
C PHE A 65 10.91 14.08 -23.85
N LYS A 66 9.89 14.88 -23.50
CA LYS A 66 9.32 15.91 -24.39
C LYS A 66 10.10 17.23 -24.40
N PHE A 67 11.01 17.40 -23.45
CA PHE A 67 11.82 18.61 -23.29
C PHE A 67 13.21 18.52 -23.94
N TRP A 68 13.53 17.41 -24.62
CA TRP A 68 14.70 17.22 -25.48
C TRP A 68 14.25 17.06 -26.92
#